data_AF-A0A4U3KSQ2-F1
#
_entry.id   AF-A0A4U3KSQ2-F1
#
_cell.length_a   1.000
_cell.length_b   1.000
_cell.length_c   1.000
_cell.angle_alpha   90.00
_cell.angle_beta   90.00
_cell.angle_gamma   90.00
#
_symmetry.space_group_name_H-M   'P 1'
#
loop_
_entity.id
_entity.type
_entity.pdbx_description
1 polymer ?
#
loop_
_entity_poly.entity_id
_entity_poly.type
_entity_poly.pdbx_seq_one_letter_code
_entity_poly.pdbx_strand_id
1 'polypeptide(L)'
;MDREMSDIYITEEYEMFSFLRSNREVTLNKKLENSILQKGIIRPIIVNSTMQIIDGQHRYSIARKYGLPVPYYVSVNKEMNDIIKINNTACKWRVIDYINKYVILGNEEYKKLKDLHIENNKIPLVELVSVCMGSWTRQNKMMTEVKNGMFSFYNYEELKNLLNEYNELKKNTQIKDAGAVFQAYFNLSSIMKYNQKWFIKKVNGLEISRKVLGIRQPEKVLKLFLETYNDNLKKNSNINHDMRYHLDLKHRAVIDDEINFKRVDPKKFKQ
;
A
#
# COMPACT_ATOMS: atom_id res chain seq x y z
N MET A 1 27.20 13.94 -32.11
CA MET A 1 27.73 15.15 -31.47
C MET A 1 27.60 14.94 -29.99
N ASP A 2 28.73 14.80 -29.31
CA ASP A 2 28.76 14.69 -27.86
C ASP A 2 28.40 16.07 -27.28
N ARG A 3 27.50 16.09 -26.29
CA ARG A 3 27.18 17.30 -25.53
C ARG A 3 27.86 17.20 -24.17
N GLU A 4 28.53 18.26 -23.78
CA GLU A 4 29.05 18.43 -22.43
C GLU A 4 27.88 18.47 -21.44
N MET A 5 27.95 17.64 -20.40
CA MET A 5 26.96 17.59 -19.32
C MET A 5 27.69 17.96 -18.03
N SER A 6 27.17 18.97 -17.31
CA SER A 6 27.53 19.44 -15.94
C SER A 6 28.78 18.83 -15.30
N ASP A 7 29.74 19.70 -14.97
CA ASP A 7 31.01 19.34 -14.30
C ASP A 7 30.81 18.46 -13.06
N ILE A 8 31.66 17.44 -12.93
CA ILE A 8 31.74 16.58 -11.74
C ILE A 8 32.84 17.13 -10.84
N TYR A 9 32.48 17.40 -9.59
CA TYR A 9 33.37 17.87 -8.53
C TYR A 9 33.59 16.75 -7.51
N ILE A 10 34.70 16.80 -6.77
CA ILE A 10 35.00 15.87 -5.67
C ILE A 10 35.36 16.69 -4.44
N THR A 11 34.81 16.34 -3.28
CA THR A 11 35.05 17.05 -2.02
C THR A 11 35.07 16.09 -0.83
N GLU A 12 35.78 16.48 0.23
CA GLU A 12 35.71 15.85 1.56
C GLU A 12 34.96 16.75 2.56
N GLU A 13 34.51 17.94 2.15
CA GLU A 13 33.74 18.87 2.98
C GLU A 13 32.27 18.42 3.08
N TYR A 14 31.96 17.51 4.00
CA TYR A 14 30.60 16.97 4.12
C TYR A 14 29.54 18.01 4.52
N GLU A 15 29.94 19.04 5.27
CA GLU A 15 29.02 20.04 5.83
C GLU A 15 28.45 21.02 4.80
N MET A 16 28.99 21.03 3.57
CA MET A 16 28.40 21.82 2.48
C MET A 16 27.08 21.22 1.97
N PHE A 17 26.81 19.94 2.25
CA PHE A 17 25.62 19.26 1.78
C PHE A 17 24.52 19.20 2.83
N SER A 18 23.28 19.35 2.38
CA SER A 18 22.11 19.14 3.24
C SER A 18 21.12 18.16 2.61
N PHE A 19 20.32 17.47 3.42
CA PHE A 19 19.27 16.60 2.89
C PHE A 19 18.03 17.42 2.55
N LEU A 20 17.40 17.11 1.40
CA LEU A 20 16.03 17.53 1.17
C LEU A 20 15.12 16.89 2.22
N ARG A 21 14.18 17.67 2.76
CA ARG A 21 13.21 17.20 3.76
C ARG A 21 12.54 15.91 3.27
N SER A 22 12.17 15.86 2.00
CA SER A 22 11.43 14.78 1.35
C SER A 22 12.29 13.57 0.89
N ASN A 23 13.57 13.52 1.24
CA ASN A 23 14.44 12.40 0.91
C ASN A 23 13.99 11.10 1.60
N ARG A 24 14.18 9.96 0.92
CA ARG A 24 14.02 8.63 1.54
C ARG A 24 14.96 8.51 2.74
N GLU A 25 14.44 7.91 3.80
CA GLU A 25 15.20 7.62 5.03
C GLU A 25 16.43 6.76 4.71
N VAL A 26 17.58 7.16 5.24
CA VAL A 26 18.84 6.44 5.02
C VAL A 26 18.86 5.17 5.86
N THR A 27 18.50 4.07 5.22
CA THR A 27 18.55 2.72 5.81
C THR A 27 19.87 2.01 5.50
N LEU A 28 20.21 1.02 6.33
CA LEU A 28 21.42 0.23 6.21
C LEU A 28 21.39 -0.64 4.93
N ASN A 29 22.27 -0.36 3.98
CA ASN A 29 22.42 -1.13 2.75
C ASN A 29 23.83 -1.72 2.66
N LYS A 30 24.03 -2.89 3.27
CA LYS A 30 25.35 -3.56 3.36
C LYS A 30 25.99 -3.82 1.99
N LYS A 31 25.18 -4.10 0.94
CA LYS A 31 25.71 -4.35 -0.40
C LYS A 31 26.31 -3.07 -1.01
N LEU A 32 25.59 -1.95 -0.87
CA LEU A 32 26.07 -0.65 -1.33
C LEU A 32 27.30 -0.20 -0.52
N GLU A 33 27.27 -0.39 0.79
CA GLU A 33 28.37 -0.07 1.71
C GLU A 33 29.65 -0.82 1.32
N ASN A 34 29.58 -2.14 1.15
CA ASN A 34 30.72 -2.95 0.72
C ASN A 34 31.25 -2.51 -0.66
N SER A 35 30.36 -2.19 -1.61
CA SER A 35 30.77 -1.72 -2.93
C SER A 35 31.52 -0.38 -2.86
N ILE A 36 31.08 0.54 -2.01
CA ILE A 36 31.72 1.85 -1.83
C ILE A 36 33.07 1.71 -1.14
N LEU A 37 33.17 0.84 -0.12
CA LEU A 37 34.43 0.57 0.57
C LEU A 37 35.49 -0.05 -0.37
N GLN A 38 35.07 -0.88 -1.33
CA GLN A 38 35.99 -1.53 -2.27
C GLN A 38 36.36 -0.65 -3.47
N LYS A 39 35.42 0.15 -3.99
CA LYS A 39 35.57 0.82 -5.30
C LYS A 39 35.40 2.34 -5.24
N GLY A 40 35.14 2.91 -4.07
CA GLY A 40 34.71 4.30 -3.92
C GLY A 40 33.31 4.55 -4.47
N ILE A 41 32.90 5.82 -4.49
CA ILE A 41 31.64 6.23 -5.10
C ILE A 41 31.83 6.33 -6.62
N ILE A 42 31.37 5.31 -7.35
CA ILE A 42 31.48 5.27 -8.83
C ILE A 42 30.52 6.26 -9.49
N ARG A 43 29.32 6.42 -8.92
CA ARG A 43 28.30 7.34 -9.43
C ARG A 43 28.23 8.57 -8.53
N PRO A 44 28.49 9.78 -9.03
CA PRO A 44 28.39 11.01 -8.25
C PRO A 44 27.00 11.17 -7.58
N ILE A 45 26.97 11.86 -6.44
CA ILE A 45 25.72 12.37 -5.87
C ILE A 45 25.22 13.54 -6.71
N ILE A 46 23.90 13.75 -6.71
CA ILE A 46 23.28 14.87 -7.43
C ILE A 46 22.84 15.87 -6.38
N VAL A 47 23.17 17.14 -6.59
CA VAL A 47 22.73 18.24 -5.72
C VAL A 47 22.04 19.34 -6.51
N ASN A 48 21.18 20.12 -5.86
CA ASN A 48 20.62 21.33 -6.46
C ASN A 48 21.58 22.53 -6.29
N SER A 49 21.17 23.71 -6.75
CA SER A 49 21.94 24.96 -6.63
C SER A 49 22.21 25.41 -5.19
N THR A 50 21.50 24.87 -4.19
CA THR A 50 21.70 25.16 -2.76
C THR A 50 22.40 24.01 -2.03
N MET A 51 23.09 23.13 -2.75
CA MET A 51 23.82 21.96 -2.22
C MET A 51 22.95 20.96 -1.46
N GLN A 52 21.64 20.96 -1.70
CA GLN A 52 20.74 19.95 -1.17
C GLN A 52 20.84 18.68 -2.01
N ILE A 53 21.04 17.54 -1.35
CA ILE A 53 21.17 16.23 -1.98
C ILE A 53 19.83 15.83 -2.60
N ILE A 54 19.82 15.85 -3.93
CA ILE A 54 18.74 15.41 -4.80
C ILE A 54 18.73 13.88 -4.91
N ASP A 55 19.91 13.29 -5.13
CA ASP A 55 20.10 11.86 -5.30
C ASP A 55 21.43 11.41 -4.72
N GLY A 56 21.45 10.19 -4.20
CA GLY A 56 22.65 9.61 -3.59
C GLY A 56 22.76 9.82 -2.09
N GLN A 57 21.66 10.06 -1.37
CA GLN A 57 21.71 10.22 0.09
C GLN A 57 22.39 9.04 0.80
N HIS A 58 22.16 7.80 0.36
CA HIS A 58 22.83 6.63 0.95
C HIS A 58 24.34 6.62 0.66
N ARG A 59 24.75 7.02 -0.55
CA ARG A 59 26.17 7.12 -0.94
C ARG A 59 26.87 8.18 -0.09
N TYR A 60 26.27 9.37 0.01
CA TYR A 60 26.76 10.45 0.87
C TYR A 60 26.86 10.01 2.34
N SER A 61 25.82 9.38 2.90
CA SER A 61 25.84 8.94 4.29
C SER A 61 26.91 7.88 4.57
N ILE A 62 27.16 6.96 3.62
CA ILE A 62 28.24 5.97 3.73
C ILE A 62 29.60 6.69 3.64
N ALA A 63 29.79 7.58 2.67
CA ALA A 63 31.02 8.34 2.56
C ALA A 63 31.32 9.17 3.81
N ARG A 64 30.32 9.89 4.35
CA ARG A 64 30.46 10.63 5.61
C ARG A 64 30.81 9.73 6.79
N LYS A 65 30.22 8.53 6.85
CA LYS A 65 30.51 7.54 7.91
C LYS A 65 31.96 7.04 7.87
N TYR A 66 32.55 6.92 6.68
CA TYR A 66 33.89 6.33 6.48
C TYR A 66 34.97 7.35 6.07
N GLY A 67 34.65 8.64 6.01
CA GLY A 67 35.59 9.68 5.60
C GLY A 67 36.03 9.56 4.13
N LEU A 68 35.16 9.10 3.24
CA LEU A 68 35.48 8.92 1.81
C LEU A 68 35.14 10.17 0.96
N PRO A 69 35.98 10.52 -0.03
CA PRO A 69 35.66 11.61 -0.95
C PRO A 69 34.31 11.43 -1.65
N VAL A 70 33.56 12.53 -1.77
CA VAL A 70 32.22 12.56 -2.35
C VAL A 70 32.27 13.22 -3.72
N PRO A 71 32.17 12.44 -4.82
CA PRO A 71 31.94 13.00 -6.14
C PRO A 71 30.50 13.50 -6.26
N TYR A 72 30.29 14.69 -6.80
CA TYR A 72 28.98 15.31 -6.99
C TYR A 72 28.89 16.15 -8.27
N TYR A 73 27.69 16.45 -8.75
CA TYR A 73 27.46 17.49 -9.73
C TYR A 73 26.17 18.25 -9.44
N VAL A 74 26.14 19.52 -9.85
CA VAL A 74 24.99 20.41 -9.65
C VAL A 74 24.01 20.26 -10.81
N SER A 75 22.80 19.79 -10.50
CA SER A 75 21.72 19.68 -11.49
C SER A 75 21.00 21.01 -11.59
N VAL A 76 21.33 21.80 -12.61
CA VAL A 76 20.59 23.02 -12.97
C VAL A 76 19.18 22.61 -13.46
N ASN A 77 18.13 23.09 -12.79
CA ASN A 77 16.71 22.97 -13.19
C ASN A 77 16.12 21.55 -13.32
N LYS A 78 16.18 20.71 -12.27
CA LYS A 78 15.34 19.50 -12.22
C LYS A 78 14.41 19.52 -11.02
N GLU A 79 13.13 19.65 -11.29
CA GLU A 79 12.08 19.52 -10.29
C GLU A 79 12.12 18.13 -9.65
N MET A 80 11.66 18.03 -8.40
CA MET A 80 11.64 16.78 -7.61
C MET A 80 10.98 15.59 -8.33
N ASN A 81 10.07 15.85 -9.26
CA ASN A 81 9.40 14.82 -10.05
C ASN A 81 10.33 14.16 -11.09
N ASP A 82 11.29 14.89 -11.67
CA ASP A 82 12.26 14.33 -12.63
C ASP A 82 13.35 13.51 -11.94
N ILE A 83 13.63 13.82 -10.68
CA ILE A 83 14.56 13.09 -9.82
C ILE A 83 14.05 11.67 -9.52
N ILE A 84 12.75 11.53 -9.26
CA ILE A 84 12.11 10.23 -9.04
C ILE A 84 12.19 9.37 -10.31
N LYS A 85 12.00 9.97 -11.49
CA LYS A 85 12.13 9.27 -12.78
C LYS A 85 13.56 8.75 -12.99
N ILE A 86 14.58 9.57 -12.71
CA ILE A 86 16.01 9.17 -12.81
C ILE A 86 16.37 8.05 -11.82
N ASN A 87 15.78 8.07 -10.62
CA ASN A 87 16.03 7.06 -9.60
C ASN A 87 15.37 5.70 -9.89
N ASN A 88 14.22 5.69 -10.55
CA ASN A 88 13.50 4.45 -10.90
C ASN A 88 14.28 3.54 -11.87
N THR A 89 15.23 4.09 -12.63
CA THR A 89 16.15 3.34 -13.50
C THR A 89 17.28 2.61 -12.75
N ALA A 90 17.63 3.03 -11.53
CA ALA A 90 18.76 2.44 -10.75
C ALA A 90 18.34 1.76 -9.44
N CYS A 91 17.27 2.23 -8.78
CA CYS A 91 16.70 1.61 -7.58
C CYS A 91 15.21 1.97 -7.46
N LYS A 92 14.34 1.08 -7.94
CA LYS A 92 12.88 1.31 -8.03
C LYS A 92 12.30 1.69 -6.67
N TRP A 93 11.70 2.87 -6.58
CA TRP A 93 10.95 3.27 -5.39
C TRP A 93 9.76 2.32 -5.19
N ARG A 94 9.61 1.81 -3.97
CA ARG A 94 8.42 1.05 -3.54
C ARG A 94 7.30 2.03 -3.23
N VAL A 95 6.05 1.55 -3.24
CA VAL A 95 4.86 2.38 -2.95
C VAL A 95 4.98 3.08 -1.58
N ILE A 96 5.51 2.39 -0.57
CA ILE A 96 5.73 2.96 0.76
C ILE A 96 6.70 4.15 0.75
N ASP A 97 7.65 4.19 -0.18
CA ASP A 97 8.60 5.31 -0.29
C ASP A 97 7.87 6.57 -0.78
N TYR A 98 6.93 6.42 -1.72
CA TYR A 98 6.06 7.53 -2.15
C TYR A 98 5.15 8.00 -1.02
N ILE A 99 4.58 7.07 -0.24
CA ILE A 99 3.77 7.43 0.92
C ILE A 99 4.58 8.28 1.89
N ASN A 100 5.79 7.82 2.24
CA ASN A 100 6.70 8.57 3.12
C ASN A 100 7.04 9.96 2.56
N LYS A 101 7.30 10.09 1.25
CA LYS A 101 7.50 11.39 0.59
C LYS A 101 6.33 12.33 0.89
N TYR A 102 5.09 11.89 0.67
CA TYR A 102 3.91 12.75 0.87
C TYR A 102 3.64 13.07 2.34
N VAL A 103 3.93 12.15 3.27
CA VAL A 103 3.89 12.43 4.72
C VAL A 103 4.86 13.57 5.07
N ILE A 104 6.09 13.50 4.57
CA ILE A 104 7.10 14.52 4.87
C ILE A 104 6.74 15.88 4.24
N LEU A 105 6.07 15.87 3.10
CA LEU A 105 5.49 17.06 2.46
C LEU A 105 4.25 17.61 3.18
N GLY A 106 3.84 17.01 4.32
CA GLY A 106 2.73 17.49 5.14
C GLY A 106 1.35 17.04 4.68
N ASN A 107 1.25 15.99 3.87
CA ASN A 107 -0.04 15.46 3.45
C ASN A 107 -0.65 14.54 4.53
N GLU A 108 -1.69 15.04 5.21
CA GLU A 108 -2.37 14.33 6.30
C GLU A 108 -3.07 13.03 5.88
N GLU A 109 -3.57 12.94 4.64
CA GLU A 109 -4.20 11.69 4.14
C GLU A 109 -3.16 10.56 4.04
N TYR A 110 -1.96 10.89 3.57
CA TYR A 110 -0.86 9.94 3.52
C TYR A 110 -0.31 9.60 4.91
N LYS A 111 -0.37 10.53 5.86
CA LYS A 111 0.03 10.28 7.26
C LYS A 111 -0.89 9.26 7.91
N LYS A 112 -2.20 9.49 7.84
CA LYS A 112 -3.22 8.52 8.28
C LYS A 112 -3.05 7.16 7.61
N LEU A 113 -2.78 7.12 6.30
CA LEU A 113 -2.53 5.86 5.58
C LEU A 113 -1.28 5.12 6.10
N LYS A 114 -0.21 5.86 6.37
CA LYS A 114 1.02 5.29 6.94
C LYS A 114 0.76 4.72 8.32
N ASP A 115 0.05 5.45 9.18
CA ASP A 115 -0.26 5.03 10.55
C ASP A 115 -1.13 3.76 10.53
N LEU A 116 -2.18 3.73 9.71
CA LEU A 116 -3.01 2.54 9.51
C LEU A 116 -2.21 1.34 9.00
N HIS A 117 -1.25 1.55 8.10
CA HIS A 117 -0.41 0.46 7.59
C HIS A 117 0.51 -0.11 8.67
N ILE A 118 1.02 0.73 9.59
CA ILE A 118 1.84 0.29 10.72
C ILE A 118 1.00 -0.51 11.71
N GLU A 119 -0.18 0.02 12.07
CA GLU A 119 -1.13 -0.64 12.98
C GLU A 119 -1.63 -1.98 12.44
N ASN A 120 -1.77 -2.09 11.11
CA ASN A 120 -2.31 -3.25 10.41
C ASN A 120 -1.25 -3.92 9.52
N ASN A 121 -0.01 -4.06 10.01
CA ASN A 121 1.15 -4.52 9.24
C ASN A 121 1.03 -5.91 8.58
N LYS A 122 0.04 -6.73 8.99
CA LYS A 122 -0.26 -8.02 8.38
C LYS A 122 -1.17 -7.91 7.15
N ILE A 123 -1.85 -6.79 6.96
CA ILE A 123 -2.61 -6.49 5.75
C ILE A 123 -1.64 -5.94 4.71
N PRO A 124 -1.51 -6.56 3.53
CA PRO A 124 -0.62 -6.02 2.52
C PRO A 124 -1.10 -4.63 2.07
N LEU A 125 -0.14 -3.72 1.89
CA LEU A 125 -0.39 -2.29 1.62
C LEU A 125 -1.33 -2.06 0.42
N VAL A 126 -1.26 -2.91 -0.60
CA VAL A 126 -2.04 -2.74 -1.83
C VAL A 126 -3.52 -2.98 -1.57
N GLU A 127 -3.87 -4.03 -0.83
CA GLU A 127 -5.25 -4.32 -0.42
C GLU A 127 -5.75 -3.30 0.60
N LEU A 128 -4.89 -2.85 1.54
CA LEU A 128 -5.25 -1.76 2.45
C LEU A 128 -5.64 -0.50 1.68
N VAL A 129 -4.82 -0.05 0.74
CA VAL A 129 -5.11 1.13 -0.11
C VAL A 129 -6.43 0.96 -0.88
N SER A 130 -6.64 -0.22 -1.48
CA SER A 130 -7.88 -0.52 -2.24
C SER A 130 -9.13 -0.26 -1.39
N VAL A 131 -9.14 -0.79 -0.17
CA VAL A 131 -10.24 -0.63 0.80
C VAL A 131 -10.33 0.82 1.31
N CYS A 132 -9.20 1.46 1.65
CA CYS A 132 -9.19 2.88 2.06
C CYS A 132 -9.83 3.81 1.03
N MET A 133 -9.62 3.49 -0.26
CA MET A 133 -10.16 4.24 -1.40
C MET A 133 -11.59 3.82 -1.77
N GLY A 134 -12.23 2.95 -0.99
CA GLY A 134 -13.61 2.48 -1.19
C GLY A 134 -13.78 1.54 -2.38
N SER A 135 -12.74 0.83 -2.80
CA SER A 135 -12.79 0.01 -4.02
C SER A 135 -13.29 -1.41 -3.78
N TRP A 136 -14.30 -1.81 -4.56
CA TRP A 136 -14.83 -3.17 -4.53
C TRP A 136 -13.81 -4.24 -4.95
N THR A 137 -12.92 -3.89 -5.87
CA THR A 137 -11.82 -4.75 -6.33
C THR A 137 -10.52 -3.98 -6.39
N ARG A 138 -9.40 -4.68 -6.31
CA ARG A 138 -8.08 -4.07 -6.49
C ARG A 138 -7.94 -3.54 -7.92
N GLN A 139 -7.70 -2.24 -8.07
CA GLN A 139 -7.43 -1.63 -9.38
C GLN A 139 -5.95 -1.24 -9.51
N ASN A 140 -5.30 -1.62 -10.61
CA ASN A 140 -3.89 -1.28 -10.85
C ASN A 140 -3.64 0.24 -10.86
N LYS A 141 -4.63 1.03 -11.32
CA LYS A 141 -4.57 2.49 -11.36
C LYS A 141 -4.37 3.12 -9.98
N MET A 142 -4.87 2.51 -8.91
CA MET A 142 -4.76 3.06 -7.55
C MET A 142 -3.32 3.19 -7.08
N MET A 143 -2.46 2.23 -7.42
CA MET A 143 -1.05 2.33 -7.08
C MET A 143 -0.37 3.47 -7.83
N THR A 144 -0.84 3.77 -9.05
CA THR A 144 -0.38 4.95 -9.80
C THR A 144 -0.90 6.24 -9.17
N GLU A 145 -2.16 6.27 -8.74
CA GLU A 145 -2.75 7.42 -8.02
C GLU A 145 -2.01 7.72 -6.71
N VAL A 146 -1.70 6.69 -5.91
CA VAL A 146 -0.87 6.82 -4.70
C VAL A 146 0.51 7.38 -5.02
N LYS A 147 1.18 6.89 -6.08
CA LYS A 147 2.50 7.37 -6.48
C LYS A 147 2.50 8.82 -6.97
N ASN A 148 1.37 9.27 -7.50
CA ASN A 148 1.18 10.61 -8.04
C ASN A 148 0.65 11.62 -7.01
N GLY A 149 0.43 11.22 -5.74
CA GLY A 149 -0.03 12.13 -4.70
C GLY A 149 -1.56 12.28 -4.64
N MET A 150 -2.30 11.42 -5.35
CA MET A 150 -3.75 11.51 -5.51
C MET A 150 -4.52 10.55 -4.60
N PHE A 151 -3.89 10.00 -3.57
CA PHE A 151 -4.60 9.20 -2.57
C PHE A 151 -5.48 10.07 -1.68
N SER A 152 -6.70 9.60 -1.43
CA SER A 152 -7.61 10.12 -0.42
C SER A 152 -8.48 8.98 0.11
N PHE A 153 -8.85 9.04 1.39
CA PHE A 153 -9.83 8.12 1.94
C PHE A 153 -11.20 8.38 1.31
N TYR A 154 -11.94 7.31 1.02
CA TYR A 154 -13.34 7.44 0.63
C TYR A 154 -14.21 7.80 1.85
N ASN A 155 -14.08 7.02 2.93
CA ASN A 155 -14.75 7.29 4.20
C ASN A 155 -13.88 6.76 5.36
N TYR A 156 -13.15 7.66 6.02
CA TYR A 156 -12.19 7.29 7.06
C TYR A 156 -12.84 6.75 8.33
N GLU A 157 -13.99 7.32 8.75
CA GLU A 157 -14.70 6.86 9.95
C GLU A 157 -15.26 5.45 9.77
N GLU A 158 -15.88 5.20 8.61
CA GLU A 158 -16.41 3.87 8.32
C GLU A 158 -15.30 2.83 8.11
N LEU A 159 -14.14 3.24 7.59
CA LEU A 159 -12.95 2.37 7.51
C LEU A 159 -12.49 1.91 8.90
N LYS A 160 -12.49 2.79 9.91
CA LYS A 160 -12.14 2.40 11.29
C LYS A 160 -13.13 1.37 11.85
N ASN A 161 -14.43 1.55 11.59
CA ASN A 161 -15.46 0.58 11.97
C ASN A 161 -15.18 -0.78 11.31
N LEU A 162 -14.93 -0.81 10.01
CA LEU A 162 -14.58 -2.02 9.26
C LEU A 162 -13.34 -2.72 9.85
N LEU A 163 -12.27 -1.98 10.16
CA LEU A 163 -11.05 -2.55 10.73
C LEU A 163 -11.29 -3.17 12.11
N ASN A 164 -12.13 -2.54 12.94
CA ASN A 164 -12.55 -3.09 14.22
C ASN A 164 -13.34 -4.39 14.04
N GLU A 165 -14.31 -4.43 13.13
CA GLU A 165 -15.09 -5.63 12.82
C GLU A 165 -14.18 -6.74 12.25
N TYR A 166 -13.22 -6.40 11.39
CA TYR A 166 -12.25 -7.36 10.85
C TYR A 166 -11.34 -7.93 11.94
N ASN A 167 -10.90 -7.10 12.89
CA ASN A 167 -10.14 -7.57 14.05
C ASN A 167 -10.99 -8.45 14.98
N GLU A 168 -12.28 -8.15 15.16
CA GLU A 168 -13.21 -9.01 15.88
C GLU A 168 -13.37 -10.38 15.20
N LEU A 169 -13.53 -10.40 13.86
CA LEU A 169 -13.58 -11.65 13.09
C LEU A 169 -12.33 -12.48 13.37
N LYS A 170 -11.13 -11.89 13.27
CA LYS A 170 -9.87 -12.59 13.50
C LYS A 170 -9.69 -13.07 14.93
N LYS A 171 -10.18 -12.31 15.93
CA LYS A 171 -10.07 -12.68 17.34
C LYS A 171 -11.01 -13.84 17.70
N ASN A 172 -12.22 -13.83 17.14
CA ASN A 172 -13.25 -14.83 17.42
C ASN A 172 -13.21 -16.02 16.47
N THR A 173 -12.31 -16.02 15.49
CA THR A 173 -12.09 -17.12 14.56
C THR A 173 -10.59 -17.44 14.51
N GLN A 174 -10.19 -18.46 13.74
CA GLN A 174 -8.77 -18.75 13.50
C GLN A 174 -8.31 -18.27 12.11
N ILE A 175 -9.06 -17.35 11.48
CA ILE A 175 -8.71 -16.79 10.18
C ILE A 175 -7.40 -15.99 10.31
N LYS A 176 -6.43 -16.31 9.45
CA LYS A 176 -5.17 -15.57 9.35
C LYS A 176 -5.31 -14.37 8.42
N ASP A 177 -4.55 -13.32 8.71
CA ASP A 177 -4.44 -12.15 7.84
C ASP A 177 -3.89 -12.53 6.46
N ALA A 178 -4.62 -12.13 5.42
CA ALA A 178 -4.21 -12.21 4.03
C ALA A 178 -4.95 -11.14 3.22
N GLY A 179 -4.31 -10.59 2.18
CA GLY A 179 -4.93 -9.56 1.34
C GLY A 179 -6.26 -10.01 0.72
N ALA A 180 -6.33 -11.25 0.22
CA ALA A 180 -7.55 -11.82 -0.35
C ALA A 180 -8.68 -11.95 0.68
N VAL A 181 -8.36 -12.30 1.92
CA VAL A 181 -9.31 -12.41 3.03
C VAL A 181 -9.83 -11.03 3.43
N PHE A 182 -8.93 -10.05 3.56
CA PHE A 182 -9.31 -8.70 3.93
C PHE A 182 -10.23 -8.04 2.88
N GLN A 183 -9.87 -8.14 1.60
CA GLN A 183 -10.72 -7.64 0.52
C GLN A 183 -12.06 -8.39 0.47
N ALA A 184 -12.07 -9.72 0.51
CA ALA A 184 -13.33 -10.48 0.52
C ALA A 184 -14.24 -10.14 1.71
N TYR A 185 -13.65 -9.93 2.89
CA TYR A 185 -14.38 -9.48 4.07
C TYR A 185 -14.96 -8.08 3.90
N PHE A 186 -14.19 -7.13 3.32
CA PHE A 186 -14.71 -5.82 2.97
C PHE A 186 -15.92 -5.92 2.04
N ASN A 187 -15.84 -6.74 0.99
CA ASN A 187 -16.94 -6.92 0.05
C ASN A 187 -18.18 -7.52 0.74
N LEU A 188 -18.02 -8.58 1.54
CA LEU A 188 -19.12 -9.23 2.27
C LEU A 188 -19.77 -8.29 3.30
N SER A 189 -18.95 -7.63 4.11
CA SER A 189 -19.41 -6.72 5.16
C SER A 189 -19.95 -5.40 4.64
N SER A 190 -19.75 -5.11 3.35
CA SER A 190 -20.36 -3.98 2.65
C SER A 190 -21.75 -4.29 2.11
N ILE A 191 -22.30 -5.48 2.33
CA ILE A 191 -23.70 -5.79 2.00
C ILE A 191 -24.59 -5.25 3.14
N MET A 192 -25.63 -4.46 2.82
CA MET A 192 -26.42 -3.70 3.83
C MET A 192 -26.98 -4.56 4.96
N LYS A 193 -27.37 -5.80 4.67
CA LYS A 193 -27.93 -6.74 5.65
C LYS A 193 -26.89 -7.67 6.29
N TYR A 194 -25.61 -7.36 6.15
CA TYR A 194 -24.53 -8.13 6.77
C TYR A 194 -24.66 -8.15 8.31
N ASN A 195 -24.48 -9.33 8.90
CA ASN A 195 -24.49 -9.56 10.33
C ASN A 195 -23.19 -10.23 10.78
N GLN A 196 -22.37 -9.45 11.49
CA GLN A 196 -21.06 -9.85 12.00
C GLN A 196 -21.11 -11.10 12.89
N LYS A 197 -22.01 -11.12 13.89
CA LYS A 197 -22.12 -12.22 14.85
C LYS A 197 -22.52 -13.53 14.18
N TRP A 198 -23.46 -13.45 13.23
CA TRP A 198 -23.88 -14.60 12.43
C TRP A 198 -22.73 -15.15 11.59
N PHE A 199 -22.00 -14.27 10.90
CA PHE A 199 -20.90 -14.71 10.06
C PHE A 199 -19.79 -15.38 10.87
N ILE A 200 -19.39 -14.82 12.02
CA ILE A 200 -18.41 -15.44 12.92
C ILE A 200 -18.87 -16.84 13.36
N LYS A 201 -20.15 -17.00 13.75
CA LYS A 201 -20.73 -18.29 14.13
C LYS A 201 -20.60 -19.31 12.99
N LYS A 202 -20.89 -18.90 11.76
CA LYS A 202 -20.79 -19.76 10.57
C LYS A 202 -19.36 -20.12 10.20
N VAL A 203 -18.44 -19.16 10.24
CA VAL A 203 -17.02 -19.38 9.99
C VAL A 203 -16.45 -20.44 10.93
N ASN A 204 -16.79 -20.38 12.22
CA ASN A 204 -16.34 -21.36 13.20
C ASN A 204 -17.00 -22.72 13.01
N GLY A 205 -18.33 -22.76 12.82
CA GLY A 205 -19.08 -24.01 12.66
C GLY A 205 -18.69 -24.82 11.42
N LEU A 206 -18.21 -24.15 10.36
CA LEU A 206 -17.81 -24.78 9.09
C LEU A 206 -16.28 -24.86 8.89
N GLU A 207 -15.52 -24.52 9.93
CA GLU A 207 -14.04 -24.48 9.94
C GLU A 207 -13.43 -23.71 8.75
N ILE A 208 -14.02 -22.58 8.39
CA ILE A 208 -13.65 -21.82 7.18
C ILE A 208 -12.21 -21.28 7.23
N SER A 209 -11.66 -21.08 8.43
CA SER A 209 -10.27 -20.65 8.63
C SER A 209 -9.25 -21.55 7.91
N ARG A 210 -9.50 -22.87 7.87
CA ARG A 210 -8.66 -23.84 7.15
C ARG A 210 -8.86 -23.76 5.64
N LYS A 211 -10.10 -23.52 5.19
CA LYS A 211 -10.48 -23.51 3.77
C LYS A 211 -9.98 -22.27 3.03
N VAL A 212 -9.85 -21.13 3.71
CA VAL A 212 -9.32 -19.89 3.09
C VAL A 212 -7.79 -19.83 3.05
N LEU A 213 -7.11 -20.74 3.75
CA LEU A 213 -5.66 -20.70 3.88
C LEU A 213 -4.98 -20.86 2.52
N GLY A 214 -4.13 -19.90 2.17
CA GLY A 214 -3.35 -19.92 0.91
C GLY A 214 -4.10 -19.43 -0.33
N ILE A 215 -5.40 -19.11 -0.25
CA ILE A 215 -6.14 -18.54 -1.38
C ILE A 215 -5.68 -17.09 -1.61
N ARG A 216 -5.24 -16.79 -2.84
CA ARG A 216 -4.74 -15.46 -3.23
C ARG A 216 -5.76 -14.62 -4.00
N GLN A 217 -6.84 -15.21 -4.49
CA GLN A 217 -7.88 -14.52 -5.25
C GLN A 217 -9.02 -14.07 -4.31
N PRO A 218 -9.25 -12.76 -4.11
CA PRO A 218 -10.34 -12.26 -3.28
C PRO A 218 -11.71 -12.80 -3.70
N GLU A 219 -11.96 -12.96 -5.00
CA GLU A 219 -13.25 -13.39 -5.54
C GLU A 219 -13.60 -14.82 -5.12
N LYS A 220 -12.59 -15.69 -5.01
CA LYS A 220 -12.78 -17.06 -4.52
C LYS A 220 -13.08 -17.08 -3.02
N VAL A 221 -12.40 -16.23 -2.25
CA VAL A 221 -12.66 -16.10 -0.80
C VAL A 221 -14.05 -15.51 -0.57
N LEU A 222 -14.45 -14.50 -1.36
CA LEU A 222 -15.79 -13.90 -1.29
C LEU A 222 -16.88 -14.93 -1.58
N LYS A 223 -16.73 -15.75 -2.63
CA LYS A 223 -17.67 -16.83 -2.92
C LYS A 223 -17.81 -17.79 -1.73
N LEU A 224 -16.68 -18.25 -1.18
CA LEU A 224 -16.67 -19.13 0.00
C LEU A 224 -17.33 -18.46 1.21
N PHE A 225 -17.13 -17.15 1.40
CA PHE A 225 -17.78 -16.39 2.47
C PHE A 225 -19.29 -16.27 2.29
N LEU A 226 -19.78 -16.07 1.07
CA LEU A 226 -21.22 -16.04 0.77
C LEU A 226 -21.86 -17.41 0.97
N GLU A 227 -21.22 -18.48 0.49
CA GLU A 227 -21.66 -19.86 0.74
C GLU A 227 -21.70 -20.17 2.23
N THR A 228 -20.69 -19.74 2.99
CA THR A 228 -20.62 -19.85 4.45
C THR A 228 -21.76 -19.10 5.13
N TYR A 229 -22.04 -17.87 4.69
CA TYR A 229 -23.08 -17.04 5.28
C TYR A 229 -24.48 -17.63 5.07
N ASN A 230 -24.70 -18.21 3.89
CA ASN A 230 -25.98 -18.79 3.48
C ASN A 230 -26.20 -20.25 3.87
N ASP A 231 -25.18 -20.89 4.44
CA ASP A 231 -25.24 -22.30 4.82
C ASP A 231 -26.43 -22.59 5.75
N ASN A 232 -27.13 -23.70 5.50
CA ASN A 232 -28.26 -24.20 6.30
C ASN A 232 -29.37 -23.16 6.61
N LEU A 233 -29.54 -22.14 5.77
CA LEU A 233 -30.71 -21.27 5.84
C LEU A 233 -31.96 -22.05 5.39
N LYS A 234 -32.97 -22.13 6.27
CA LYS A 234 -34.24 -22.80 5.96
C LYS A 234 -35.15 -21.84 5.19
N LYS A 235 -35.80 -22.32 4.11
CA LYS A 235 -36.76 -21.54 3.30
C LYS A 235 -37.92 -20.88 4.10
N ASN A 236 -38.20 -21.33 5.33
CA ASN A 236 -39.34 -20.89 6.16
C ASN A 236 -38.94 -20.14 7.45
N SER A 237 -37.68 -19.74 7.63
CA SER A 237 -37.38 -18.81 8.73
C SER A 237 -37.83 -17.41 8.33
N ASN A 238 -38.67 -16.76 9.14
CA ASN A 238 -39.03 -15.32 9.06
C ASN A 238 -37.81 -14.37 9.24
N ILE A 239 -36.61 -14.86 8.96
CA ILE A 239 -35.32 -14.25 9.25
C ILE A 239 -34.66 -14.02 7.89
N ASN A 240 -34.70 -12.77 7.46
CA ASN A 240 -34.16 -12.25 6.20
C ASN A 240 -32.61 -12.20 6.26
N HIS A 241 -31.96 -13.36 6.38
CA HIS A 241 -30.49 -13.49 6.53
C HIS A 241 -29.80 -14.10 5.31
N ASP A 242 -30.50 -14.42 4.22
CA ASP A 242 -29.87 -14.96 3.01
C ASP A 242 -29.20 -13.85 2.21
N MET A 243 -27.93 -13.97 1.83
CA MET A 243 -27.28 -13.06 0.89
C MET A 243 -27.52 -13.53 -0.54
N ARG A 244 -28.23 -12.73 -1.34
CA ARG A 244 -28.53 -13.04 -2.74
C ARG A 244 -27.34 -12.67 -3.61
N TYR A 245 -26.91 -13.63 -4.40
CA TYR A 245 -25.85 -13.47 -5.39
C TYR A 245 -26.05 -14.49 -6.51
N HIS A 246 -25.53 -14.17 -7.69
CA HIS A 246 -25.43 -15.09 -8.81
C HIS A 246 -23.96 -15.28 -9.21
N LEU A 247 -23.70 -16.29 -10.05
CA LEU A 247 -22.36 -16.52 -10.60
C LEU A 247 -22.28 -15.93 -12.01
N ASP A 248 -21.23 -15.15 -12.27
CA ASP A 248 -20.92 -14.70 -13.63
C ASP A 248 -20.37 -15.85 -14.50
N LEU A 249 -20.11 -15.58 -15.78
CA LEU A 249 -19.54 -16.55 -16.72
C LEU A 249 -18.19 -17.12 -16.26
N LYS A 250 -17.45 -16.40 -15.40
CA LYS A 250 -16.17 -16.83 -14.81
C LYS A 250 -16.35 -17.50 -13.44
N HIS A 251 -17.59 -17.83 -13.07
CA HIS A 251 -17.96 -18.47 -11.81
C HIS A 251 -17.59 -17.64 -10.56
N ARG A 252 -17.56 -16.30 -10.71
CA ARG A 252 -17.34 -15.34 -9.62
C ARG A 252 -18.69 -14.90 -9.08
N ALA A 253 -18.77 -14.70 -7.77
CA ALA A 253 -19.99 -14.22 -7.13
C ALA A 253 -20.23 -12.74 -7.45
N VAL A 254 -21.43 -12.44 -7.96
CA VAL A 254 -21.96 -11.09 -8.18
C VAL A 254 -23.12 -10.89 -7.22
N ILE A 255 -23.00 -9.88 -6.36
CA ILE A 255 -23.97 -9.61 -5.29
C ILE A 255 -25.22 -8.94 -5.86
N ASP A 256 -26.40 -9.48 -5.55
CA ASP A 256 -27.71 -8.94 -5.95
C ASP A 256 -28.35 -8.06 -4.87
N ASP A 257 -27.82 -8.11 -3.65
CA ASP A 257 -28.29 -7.30 -2.53
C ASP A 257 -27.74 -5.88 -2.52
N GLU A 258 -28.42 -5.01 -1.78
CA GLU A 258 -28.05 -3.61 -1.60
C GLU A 258 -26.67 -3.47 -0.93
N ILE A 259 -25.85 -2.58 -1.49
CA ILE A 259 -24.50 -2.29 -1.01
C ILE A 259 -24.50 -1.05 -0.14
N ASN A 260 -23.78 -1.13 0.98
CA ASN A 260 -23.50 -0.02 1.85
C ASN A 260 -22.48 0.93 1.20
N PHE A 261 -22.97 1.92 0.46
CA PHE A 261 -22.14 2.94 -0.17
C PHE A 261 -21.48 3.92 0.81
N LYS A 262 -21.63 3.77 2.13
CA LYS A 262 -20.73 4.43 3.10
C LYS A 262 -19.35 3.77 3.13
N ARG A 263 -19.26 2.48 2.77
CA ARG A 263 -18.01 1.70 2.69
C ARG A 263 -17.41 1.71 1.29
N VAL A 264 -18.24 1.55 0.28
CA VAL A 264 -17.82 1.39 -1.12
C VAL A 264 -18.13 2.67 -1.89
N ASP A 265 -17.15 3.17 -2.65
CA ASP A 265 -17.35 4.27 -3.58
C ASP A 265 -18.20 3.79 -4.77
N PRO A 266 -19.40 4.35 -5.03
CA PRO A 266 -20.23 3.98 -6.18
C PRO A 266 -19.48 4.04 -7.52
N LYS A 267 -18.50 4.96 -7.66
CA LYS A 267 -17.70 5.11 -8.88
C LYS A 267 -16.70 3.96 -9.06
N LYS A 268 -16.35 3.27 -7.98
CA LYS A 268 -15.37 2.16 -7.93
C LYS A 268 -16.01 0.81 -7.64
N PHE A 269 -17.34 0.77 -7.60
CA PHE A 269 -18.13 -0.45 -7.42
C PHE A 269 -18.35 -1.22 -8.74
N LYS A 270 -18.11 -0.61 -9.91
CA LYS A 270 -18.50 -1.14 -11.22
C LYS A 270 -18.25 -2.66 -11.35
N GLN A 271 -19.38 -3.36 -11.44
CA GLN A 271 -19.56 -4.82 -11.51
C GLN A 271 -18.93 -5.41 -12.78
#